data_AF-A0A7S2TFV9-F1
#
_entry.id   AF-A0A7S2TFV9-F1
#
_cell.length_a   1.000
_cell.length_b   1.000
_cell.length_c   1.000
_cell.angle_alpha   90.00
_cell.angle_beta   90.00
_cell.angle_gamma   90.00
#
_symmetry.space_group_name_H-M   'P 1'
#
loop_
_entity.id
_entity.type
_entity.pdbx_description
1 polymer ?
#
loop_
_entity_poly.entity_id
_entity_poly.type
_entity_poly.pdbx_seq_one_letter_code
_entity_poly.pdbx_strand_id
1 'polypeptide(L)'
;MIYELTIHEWVGPREFDLDLTTEAGTYVKEFVHGDRGRTRPYLGDILGCATDILQLDVTGLLDMGPGSSEDNKGSPKTEDRQPEAMVEEKPTAATTSTQRSTCTIA
;
A
#
# COMPACT_ATOMS: atom_id res chain seq x y z
N MET A 1 -9.37 1.99 -2.64
CA MET A 1 -10.16 0.96 -1.92
C MET A 1 -9.32 0.34 -0.81
N ILE A 2 -9.90 -0.10 0.33
CA ILE A 2 -9.17 -0.86 1.37
C ILE A 2 -9.46 -2.34 1.18
N TYR A 3 -8.42 -3.16 1.08
CA TYR A 3 -8.51 -4.61 0.90
C TYR A 3 -8.32 -5.36 2.23
N GLU A 4 -7.33 -4.94 3.02
CA GLU A 4 -7.01 -5.55 4.30
C GLU A 4 -6.73 -4.47 5.35
N LEU A 5 -7.14 -4.75 6.59
CA LEU A 5 -6.92 -3.91 7.76
C LEU A 5 -6.60 -4.82 8.94
N THR A 6 -5.43 -4.64 9.54
CA THR A 6 -5.01 -5.39 10.73
C THR A 6 -4.49 -4.43 11.81
N ILE A 7 -5.07 -4.53 13.01
CA ILE A 7 -4.60 -3.84 14.21
C ILE A 7 -3.66 -4.80 14.95
N HIS A 8 -2.45 -4.32 15.25
CA HIS A 8 -1.42 -5.05 15.99
C HIS A 8 -1.48 -4.71 17.50
N GLU A 9 -0.53 -5.23 18.27
CA GLU A 9 -0.44 -4.92 19.69
C GLU A 9 -0.32 -3.41 19.99
N TRP A 10 -0.71 -3.05 21.21
CA TRP A 10 -0.50 -1.71 21.75
C TRP A 10 0.98 -1.44 21.96
N VAL A 11 1.47 -0.34 21.39
CA VAL A 11 2.85 0.14 21.57
C VAL A 11 2.97 1.13 22.73
N GLY A 12 1.82 1.65 23.21
CA GLY A 12 1.74 2.50 24.39
C GLY A 12 0.32 2.52 25.00
N PRO A 13 0.06 3.38 25.99
CA PRO A 13 -1.24 3.41 26.70
C PRO A 13 -2.44 3.68 25.79
N ARG A 14 -2.21 4.39 24.68
CA ARG A 14 -3.25 4.79 23.73
C ARG A 14 -2.79 4.64 22.27
N GLU A 15 -1.63 4.06 22.04
CA GLU A 15 -1.04 3.91 20.73
C GLU A 15 -1.01 2.45 20.28
N PHE A 16 -1.33 2.20 19.02
CA PHE A 16 -1.29 0.87 18.39
C PHE A 16 -0.78 0.98 16.95
N ASP A 17 -0.24 -0.11 16.43
CA ASP A 17 0.16 -0.22 15.04
C ASP A 17 -0.99 -0.75 14.17
N LEU A 18 -1.11 -0.17 12.97
CA LEU A 18 -2.14 -0.48 11.98
C LEU A 18 -1.47 -0.77 10.64
N ASP A 19 -1.69 -1.97 10.11
CA ASP A 19 -1.36 -2.30 8.73
C ASP A 19 -2.60 -2.21 7.85
N LEU A 20 -2.45 -1.55 6.70
CA LEU A 20 -3.48 -1.41 5.68
C LEU A 20 -2.92 -1.80 4.32
N THR A 21 -3.66 -2.64 3.59
CA THR A 21 -3.42 -2.88 2.16
C THR A 21 -4.54 -2.23 1.38
N THR A 22 -4.17 -1.34 0.45
CA THR A 22 -5.11 -0.48 -0.25
C THR A 22 -4.77 -0.36 -1.72
N GLU A 23 -5.75 0.00 -2.53
CA GLU A 23 -5.51 0.50 -3.89
C GLU A 23 -4.58 1.71 -3.85
N ALA A 24 -3.68 1.80 -4.82
CA ALA A 24 -2.79 2.96 -4.93
C ALA A 24 -3.55 4.28 -5.00
N GLY A 25 -3.00 5.32 -4.35
CA GLY A 25 -3.65 6.62 -4.25
C GLY A 25 -4.72 6.72 -3.15
N THR A 26 -4.95 5.66 -2.36
CA THR A 26 -5.82 5.74 -1.19
C THR A 26 -5.19 6.64 -0.11
N TYR A 27 -6.02 7.52 0.44
CA TYR A 27 -5.65 8.54 1.42
C TYR A 27 -5.71 7.96 2.85
N VAL A 28 -4.68 7.18 3.23
CA VAL A 28 -4.68 6.42 4.50
C VAL A 28 -4.75 7.33 5.74
N LYS A 29 -4.02 8.45 5.78
CA LYS A 29 -4.11 9.37 6.93
C LYS A 29 -5.55 9.88 7.11
N GLU A 30 -6.24 10.23 6.03
CA GLU A 30 -7.62 10.70 6.06
C GLU A 30 -8.60 9.60 6.49
N PHE A 31 -8.35 8.35 6.11
CA PHE A 31 -9.10 7.21 6.64
C PHE A 31 -8.88 7.02 8.15
N VAL A 32 -7.70 7.33 8.69
CA VAL A 32 -7.45 7.22 10.14
C VAL A 32 -8.16 8.34 10.91
N HIS A 33 -8.02 9.60 10.53
CA HIS A 33 -8.54 10.74 11.33
C HIS A 33 -9.90 11.29 10.84
N GLY A 34 -10.46 10.75 9.75
CA GLY A 34 -11.79 11.10 9.24
C GLY A 34 -11.90 12.44 8.53
N ASP A 35 -10.78 13.08 8.19
CA ASP A 35 -10.69 14.32 7.40
C ASP A 35 -11.74 15.40 7.75
N ARG A 36 -11.86 15.70 9.05
CA ARG A 36 -12.84 16.67 9.60
C ARG A 36 -14.29 16.36 9.20
N GLY A 37 -14.63 15.08 9.09
CA GLY A 37 -15.96 14.61 8.74
C GLY A 37 -16.18 14.35 7.24
N ARG A 38 -15.18 14.59 6.38
CA ARG A 38 -15.31 14.35 4.92
C ARG A 38 -15.17 12.88 4.53
N THR A 39 -14.48 12.08 5.34
CA THR A 39 -14.26 10.65 5.08
C THR A 39 -15.13 9.81 6.01
N ARG A 40 -15.97 8.94 5.43
CA ARG A 40 -16.89 8.03 6.14
C ARG A 40 -17.07 6.70 5.39
N PRO A 41 -17.05 5.54 6.06
CA PRO A 41 -16.57 5.38 7.44
C PRO A 41 -15.07 5.68 7.52
N TYR A 42 -14.62 6.16 8.68
CA TYR A 42 -13.19 6.29 9.01
C TYR A 42 -12.87 5.40 10.23
N LEU A 43 -11.60 5.22 10.58
CA LEU A 43 -11.19 4.28 11.64
C LEU A 43 -11.88 4.55 12.98
N GLY A 44 -12.08 5.82 13.34
CA GLY A 44 -12.76 6.18 14.58
C GLY A 44 -14.26 5.84 14.60
N ASP A 45 -14.94 5.86 13.44
CA ASP A 45 -16.32 5.34 13.36
C ASP A 45 -16.36 3.83 13.66
N ILE A 46 -15.33 3.10 13.23
CA ILE A 46 -15.21 1.65 13.42
C ILE A 46 -14.89 1.30 14.87
N LEU A 47 -13.96 2.05 15.49
CA LEU A 47 -13.54 1.82 16.87
C LEU A 47 -14.46 2.46 17.92
N GLY A 48 -15.34 3.37 17.50
CA GLY A 48 -16.25 4.09 18.40
C GLY A 48 -15.58 5.18 19.25
N CYS A 49 -14.35 5.60 18.88
CA CYS A 49 -13.61 6.67 19.55
C CYS A 49 -12.86 7.52 18.52
N ALA A 50 -12.37 8.70 18.94
CA ALA A 50 -11.55 9.52 18.05
C ALA A 50 -10.17 8.88 17.86
N THR A 51 -9.71 8.87 16.62
CA THR A 51 -8.44 8.29 16.20
C THR A 51 -7.60 9.34 15.48
N ASP A 52 -6.28 9.30 15.68
CA ASP A 52 -5.33 10.13 14.95
C ASP A 52 -4.09 9.31 14.55
N ILE A 53 -3.32 9.81 13.60
CA ILE A 53 -2.16 9.14 13.02
C ILE A 53 -0.87 9.87 13.43
N LEU A 54 0.06 9.14 14.03
CA LEU A 54 1.34 9.67 14.50
C LEU A 54 2.46 9.45 13.47
N GLN A 55 2.46 8.27 12.84
CA GLN A 55 3.44 7.87 11.84
C GLN A 55 2.75 7.11 10.71
N LEU A 56 3.29 7.21 9.50
CA LEU A 56 2.80 6.52 8.32
C LEU A 56 3.95 6.20 7.37
N ASP A 57 4.19 4.91 7.18
CA ASP A 57 5.24 4.39 6.31
C ASP A 57 4.63 3.49 5.23
N VAL A 58 5.16 3.58 4.00
CA VAL A 58 4.83 2.63 2.94
C VAL A 58 5.74 1.42 3.09
N THR A 59 5.16 0.25 3.33
CA THR A 59 5.90 -1.01 3.55
C THR A 59 5.92 -1.91 2.32
N GLY A 60 5.02 -1.68 1.35
CA GLY A 60 4.98 -2.44 0.12
C GLY A 60 4.27 -1.71 -1.02
N LEU A 61 4.72 -1.98 -2.24
CA LEU A 61 4.09 -1.58 -3.49
C LEU A 61 4.02 -2.82 -4.39
N LEU A 62 2.82 -3.16 -4.85
CA LEU A 62 2.58 -4.30 -5.74
C LEU A 62 2.08 -3.80 -7.09
N ASP A 63 2.82 -4.15 -8.13
CA ASP A 63 2.42 -3.93 -9.52
C ASP A 63 1.88 -5.24 -10.10
N MET A 64 0.60 -5.24 -10.49
CA MET A 64 0.00 -6.34 -11.23
C MET A 64 0.07 -5.98 -12.72
N GLY A 65 1.28 -5.99 -13.27
CA GLY A 65 1.49 -5.83 -14.70
C GLY A 65 0.81 -6.97 -15.49
N PRO A 66 0.54 -6.78 -16.80
CA PRO A 66 -0.04 -7.83 -17.62
C PRO A 66 0.97 -8.97 -17.84
N GLY A 67 0.92 -10.00 -16.98
CA GLY A 67 1.47 -11.34 -17.20
C GLY A 67 2.89 -11.60 -16.68
N SER A 68 3.02 -12.15 -15.48
CA SER A 68 4.16 -13.01 -15.14
C SER A 68 3.80 -14.46 -15.47
N SER A 69 4.11 -14.92 -16.69
CA SER A 69 4.19 -16.35 -16.97
C SER A 69 5.46 -16.90 -16.31
N GLU A 70 5.30 -17.69 -15.24
CA GLU A 70 6.35 -18.61 -14.80
C GLU A 70 6.50 -19.71 -15.86
N ASP A 71 7.47 -19.57 -16.77
CA ASP A 71 7.92 -20.68 -17.62
C ASP A 71 9.45 -20.77 -17.58
N ASN A 72 9.93 -21.82 -16.90
CA ASN A 72 11.31 -22.24 -16.83
C ASN A 72 11.63 -23.19 -18.01
N LYS A 73 12.57 -22.84 -18.91
CA LYS A 73 13.50 -23.78 -19.60
C LYS A 73 14.46 -23.11 -20.61
N GLY A 74 15.77 -23.29 -20.39
CA GLY A 74 16.76 -23.61 -21.43
C GLY A 74 17.41 -22.47 -22.23
N SER A 75 18.73 -22.29 -22.06
CA SER A 75 19.64 -21.69 -23.06
C SER A 75 19.99 -22.71 -24.17
N PRO A 76 20.72 -22.40 -25.28
CA PRO A 76 21.14 -21.12 -25.91
C PRO A 76 20.85 -21.05 -27.45
N LYS A 77 21.03 -19.88 -28.11
CA LYS A 77 21.48 -19.66 -29.53
C LYS A 77 21.39 -18.17 -29.93
N THR A 78 22.50 -17.46 -30.17
CA THR A 78 23.23 -17.19 -31.44
C THR A 78 22.72 -15.97 -32.22
N GLU A 79 23.66 -15.04 -32.44
CA GLU A 79 23.72 -13.83 -33.30
C GLU A 79 22.55 -13.51 -34.27
N ASP A 80 22.01 -12.29 -34.21
CA ASP A 80 22.18 -11.26 -35.27
C ASP A 80 21.54 -9.91 -34.90
N ARG A 81 22.11 -8.82 -35.43
CA ARG A 81 21.96 -7.41 -35.02
C ARG A 81 20.58 -6.78 -35.30
N GLN A 82 20.03 -6.06 -34.31
CA GLN A 82 19.28 -4.79 -34.49
C GLN A 82 19.58 -3.86 -33.30
N PRO A 83 19.69 -2.52 -33.47
CA PRO A 83 19.91 -1.62 -32.36
C PRO A 83 18.65 -1.55 -31.51
N GLU A 84 18.63 -2.25 -30.38
CA GLU A 84 17.57 -2.11 -29.39
C GLU A 84 17.56 -0.67 -28.87
N ALA A 85 16.53 0.07 -29.28
CA ALA A 85 16.18 1.33 -28.66
C ALA A 85 16.12 1.11 -27.14
N MET A 86 16.80 1.96 -26.38
CA MET A 86 16.56 2.09 -24.94
C MET A 86 15.10 2.49 -24.77
N VAL A 87 14.21 1.51 -24.62
CA VAL A 87 12.89 1.72 -24.06
C VAL A 87 13.16 2.02 -22.60
N GLU A 88 13.19 3.29 -22.25
CA GLU A 88 13.08 3.73 -20.88
C GLU A 88 11.69 3.26 -20.41
N GLU A 89 11.62 2.05 -19.84
CA GLU A 89 10.40 1.53 -19.24
C GLU A 89 10.05 2.44 -18.08
N LYS A 90 9.17 3.41 -18.36
CA LYS A 90 8.60 4.29 -17.36
C LYS A 90 8.02 3.41 -16.25
N PRO A 91 8.36 3.62 -14.98
CA PRO A 91 7.90 2.76 -13.91
C PRO A 91 6.37 2.70 -13.93
N THR A 92 5.83 1.50 -14.16
CA THR A 92 4.40 1.22 -14.08
C THR A 92 3.96 1.54 -12.66
N ALA A 93 2.93 2.37 -12.53
CA ALA A 93 2.43 2.77 -11.21
C ALA A 93 1.90 1.53 -10.48
N ALA A 94 2.38 1.28 -9.26
CA ALA A 94 1.89 0.19 -8.43
C ALA A 94 0.36 0.24 -8.32
N THR A 95 -0.29 -0.92 -8.40
CA THR A 95 -1.76 -1.03 -8.34
C THR A 95 -2.25 -1.07 -6.89
N THR A 96 -1.43 -1.59 -5.99
CA THR A 96 -1.73 -1.74 -4.56
C THR A 96 -0.56 -1.24 -3.72
N SER A 97 -0.85 -0.63 -2.57
CA SER A 97 0.12 -0.23 -1.56
C SER A 97 -0.22 -0.81 -0.19
N THR A 98 0.79 -1.32 0.50
CA THR A 98 0.70 -1.67 1.93
C THR A 98 1.39 -0.59 2.74
N GLN A 99 0.71 -0.11 3.79
CA GLN A 99 1.19 0.95 4.65
C GLN A 99 1.05 0.54 6.11
N ARG A 100 2.08 0.84 6.90
CA ARG A 100 2.08 0.70 8.36
C ARG A 100 1.95 2.07 8.98
N SER A 101 1.07 2.17 9.98
CA SER A 101 0.81 3.41 10.69
C SER A 101 0.86 3.18 12.19
N THR A 102 1.44 4.11 12.94
CA THR A 102 1.21 4.17 14.39
C THR A 102 0.07 5.15 14.63
N CYS A 103 -1.00 4.67 15.24
CA CYS A 103 -2.23 5.40 15.50
C CYS A 103 -2.44 5.61 17.00
N THR A 104 -3.19 6.64 17.37
CA THR A 104 -3.59 6.91 18.76
C THR A 104 -5.10 7.05 18.91
N ILE A 105 -5.63 6.73 20.09
CA ILE A 105 -7.05 6.91 20.46
C ILE A 105 -7.26 7.93 21.58
N ALA A 106 -8.41 8.61 21.55
CA ALA A 106 -8.85 9.55 22.60
C ALA A 106 -9.63 8.88 23.73
#